data_AF-A0A849NH50-F1
#
_entry.id   AF-A0A849NH50-F1
#
_cell.length_a   1.000
_cell.length_b   1.000
_cell.length_c   1.000
_cell.angle_alpha   90.00
_cell.angle_beta   90.00
_cell.angle_gamma   90.00
#
_symmetry.space_group_name_H-M   'P 1'
#
loop_
_entity.id
_entity.type
_entity.pdbx_description
1 polymer ?
#
loop_
_entity_poly.entity_id
_entity_poly.type
_entity_poly.pdbx_seq_one_letter_code
_entity_poly.pdbx_strand_id
1 'polypeptide(L)'
;MKNLRIAVLAILFVSILFSSLFAGAYIEHLSARSESDNIIITWQTNQESNLKHFVVLRGTSRDNLSDLAVVQPEGSNSFYEFVDESAYKANDAFYVYQIKIVDVDGTESFSKVISVDHRVSDVKRTWGSIKALFR
;
A
#
# COMPACT_ATOMS: atom_id res chain seq x y z
N MET A 1 -39.72 -32.37 12.43
CA MET A 1 -38.32 -32.24 12.93
C MET A 1 -37.26 -32.27 11.82
N LYS A 2 -37.36 -33.15 10.81
CA LYS A 2 -36.35 -33.29 9.74
C LYS A 2 -36.16 -32.00 8.91
N ASN A 3 -37.26 -31.34 8.54
CA ASN A 3 -37.26 -30.09 7.76
C ASN A 3 -36.69 -28.90 8.55
N LEU A 4 -36.88 -28.89 9.88
CA LEU A 4 -36.32 -27.87 10.78
C LEU A 4 -34.79 -28.00 10.86
N ARG A 5 -34.26 -29.24 10.93
CA ARG A 5 -32.81 -29.49 10.91
C ARG A 5 -32.17 -29.06 9.60
N ILE A 6 -32.83 -29.33 8.46
CA ILE A 6 -32.35 -28.90 7.14
C ILE A 6 -32.35 -27.37 7.02
N ALA A 7 -33.42 -26.70 7.49
CA ALA A 7 -33.48 -25.24 7.51
C ALA A 7 -32.39 -24.62 8.40
N VAL A 8 -32.13 -25.19 9.58
CA VAL A 8 -31.06 -24.72 10.48
C VAL A 8 -29.68 -24.91 9.85
N LEU A 9 -29.43 -26.04 9.19
CA LEU A 9 -28.17 -26.29 8.48
C LEU A 9 -27.98 -25.33 7.30
N ALA A 10 -29.04 -25.02 6.56
CA ALA A 10 -28.99 -24.05 5.45
C ALA A 10 -28.69 -22.62 5.96
N ILE A 11 -29.30 -22.21 7.07
CA ILE A 11 -29.05 -20.89 7.69
C ILE A 11 -27.59 -20.80 8.17
N LEU A 12 -27.08 -21.82 8.86
CA LEU A 12 -25.68 -21.84 9.30
C LEU A 12 -24.69 -21.80 8.13
N PHE A 13 -24.98 -22.51 7.04
CA PHE A 13 -24.16 -22.48 5.83
C PHE A 13 -24.15 -21.09 5.18
N VAL A 14 -25.30 -20.42 5.11
CA VAL A 14 -25.39 -19.04 4.60
C VAL A 14 -24.64 -18.05 5.52
N SER A 15 -24.70 -18.21 6.85
CA SER A 15 -23.97 -17.35 7.78
C SER A 15 -22.44 -17.49 7.69
N ILE A 16 -21.94 -18.71 7.42
CA ILE A 16 -20.51 -18.97 7.21
C ILE A 16 -20.03 -18.32 5.89
N LEU A 17 -20.84 -18.39 4.83
CA LEU A 17 -20.53 -17.72 3.56
C LEU A 17 -20.56 -16.19 3.65
N PHE A 18 -21.37 -15.63 4.56
CA PHE A 18 -21.46 -14.18 4.74
C PHE A 18 -20.29 -13.60 5.56
N SER A 19 -19.74 -14.38 6.48
CA SER A 19 -18.61 -13.95 7.34
C SER A 19 -17.28 -13.88 6.58
N SER A 20 -17.09 -14.69 5.53
CA SER A 20 -15.92 -14.60 4.64
C SER A 20 -15.85 -13.30 3.82
N LEU A 21 -16.94 -12.52 3.74
CA LEU A 21 -16.96 -11.24 3.01
C LEU A 21 -16.36 -10.07 3.80
N PHE A 22 -16.09 -10.25 5.11
CA PHE A 22 -15.56 -9.22 6.00
C PHE A 22 -14.16 -9.57 6.55
N ALA A 23 -13.44 -10.48 5.90
CA ALA A 23 -12.04 -10.76 6.17
C ALA A 23 -11.17 -9.85 5.29
N GLY A 24 -10.17 -9.19 5.89
CA GLY A 24 -9.23 -8.32 5.21
C GLY A 24 -9.08 -6.95 5.86
N ALA A 25 -8.11 -6.18 5.37
CA ALA A 25 -7.96 -4.77 5.69
C ALA A 25 -8.52 -3.89 4.57
N TYR A 26 -9.12 -2.77 4.93
CA TYR A 26 -9.64 -1.80 3.95
C TYR A 26 -8.94 -0.44 4.10
N ILE A 27 -8.43 0.07 2.98
CA ILE A 27 -7.76 1.36 2.91
C ILE A 27 -8.79 2.42 2.51
N GLU A 28 -9.03 3.38 3.41
CA GLU A 28 -9.95 4.48 3.14
C GLU A 28 -9.30 5.64 2.43
N HIS A 29 -8.17 6.09 2.97
CA HIS A 29 -7.42 7.21 2.45
C HIS A 29 -6.04 6.71 2.04
N LEU A 30 -5.63 7.07 0.82
CA LEU A 30 -4.31 6.77 0.28
C LEU A 30 -3.87 7.98 -0.52
N SER A 31 -2.68 8.49 -0.19
CA SER A 31 -2.06 9.64 -0.85
C SER A 31 -0.56 9.45 -0.93
N ALA A 32 0.05 10.03 -1.97
CA ALA A 32 1.49 10.18 -2.08
C ALA A 32 1.79 11.65 -2.35
N ARG A 33 2.84 12.16 -1.72
CA ARG A 33 3.31 13.53 -1.89
C ARG A 33 4.82 13.55 -2.05
N SER A 34 5.29 14.40 -2.95
CA SER A 34 6.72 14.68 -3.10
C SER A 34 7.16 15.64 -1.99
N GLU A 35 8.14 15.24 -1.19
CA GLU A 35 8.73 16.08 -0.14
C GLU A 35 10.26 16.10 -0.28
N SER A 36 10.77 17.23 -0.77
CA SER A 36 12.21 17.45 -1.03
C SER A 36 12.81 16.38 -1.95
N ASP A 37 13.60 15.46 -1.41
CA ASP A 37 14.33 14.41 -2.13
C ASP A 37 13.61 13.05 -2.01
N ASN A 38 12.49 12.99 -1.28
CA ASN A 38 11.76 11.77 -0.97
C ASN A 38 10.30 11.85 -1.45
N ILE A 39 9.66 10.70 -1.53
CA ILE A 39 8.21 10.60 -1.71
C ILE A 39 7.62 9.98 -0.45
N ILE A 40 6.59 10.62 0.10
CA ILE A 40 5.90 10.15 1.29
C ILE A 40 4.55 9.58 0.89
N ILE A 41 4.33 8.32 1.23
CA ILE A 41 3.11 7.58 0.99
C ILE A 41 2.40 7.41 2.33
N THR A 42 1.15 7.84 2.40
CA THR A 42 0.34 7.75 3.62
C THR A 42 -0.95 7.03 3.34
N TRP A 43 -1.35 6.13 4.22
CA TRP A 43 -2.66 5.50 4.15
C TRP A 43 -3.29 5.29 5.51
N GLN A 44 -4.62 5.20 5.52
CA GLN A 44 -5.41 4.94 6.71
C GLN A 44 -6.27 3.70 6.50
N THR A 45 -6.32 2.85 7.52
CA THR A 45 -7.21 1.69 7.59
C THR A 45 -8.24 1.91 8.67
N ASN A 46 -9.51 1.59 8.40
CA ASN A 46 -10.55 1.61 9.45
C ASN A 46 -10.67 0.28 10.16
N GLN A 47 -10.52 -0.82 9.42
CA GLN A 47 -10.55 -2.15 9.96
C GLN A 47 -9.42 -2.97 9.36
N GLU A 48 -8.77 -3.73 10.22
CA GLU A 48 -7.73 -4.71 9.88
C GLU A 48 -8.13 -6.04 10.50
N SER A 49 -8.73 -6.90 9.69
CA SER A 49 -9.11 -8.26 10.08
C SER A 49 -8.37 -9.25 9.22
N ASN A 50 -7.81 -10.31 9.79
CA ASN A 50 -7.07 -11.32 9.03
C ASN A 50 -5.84 -10.77 8.25
N LEU A 51 -5.37 -9.57 8.57
CA LEU A 51 -4.25 -8.94 7.88
C LEU A 51 -2.91 -9.49 8.39
N LYS A 52 -2.01 -9.85 7.48
CA LYS A 52 -0.64 -10.26 7.79
C LYS A 52 0.33 -9.09 7.68
N HIS A 53 0.33 -8.39 6.55
CA HIS A 53 1.16 -7.21 6.31
C HIS A 53 0.71 -6.47 5.05
N PHE A 54 1.18 -5.23 4.93
CA PHE A 54 1.10 -4.46 3.69
C PHE A 54 2.41 -4.58 2.91
N VAL A 55 2.31 -4.49 1.59
CA VAL A 55 3.45 -4.32 0.70
C VAL A 55 3.24 -3.05 -0.10
N VAL A 56 4.18 -2.11 0.00
CA VAL A 56 4.22 -0.91 -0.82
C VAL A 56 4.81 -1.30 -2.17
N LEU A 57 4.07 -1.06 -3.25
CA LEU A 57 4.55 -1.25 -4.62
C LEU A 57 4.86 0.08 -5.25
N ARG A 58 5.90 0.10 -6.08
CA ARG A 58 6.31 1.26 -6.87
C ARG A 58 6.62 0.88 -8.32
N GLY A 59 6.28 1.78 -9.23
CA GLY A 59 6.52 1.66 -10.65
C GLY A 59 6.58 3.01 -11.36
N THR A 60 6.88 2.98 -12.65
CA THR A 60 6.76 4.15 -13.56
C THR A 60 5.43 4.15 -14.32
N SER A 61 4.70 3.03 -14.28
CA SER A 61 3.36 2.88 -14.84
C SER A 61 2.54 1.92 -13.97
N ARG A 62 1.22 1.89 -14.18
CA ARG A 62 0.30 0.96 -13.49
C ARG A 62 0.64 -0.52 -13.77
N ASP A 63 1.16 -0.82 -14.95
CA ASP A 63 1.42 -2.20 -15.38
C ASP A 63 2.81 -2.70 -14.97
N ASN A 64 3.68 -1.82 -14.47
CA ASN A 64 5.05 -2.13 -14.09
C ASN A 64 5.33 -1.75 -12.63
N LEU A 65 4.63 -2.42 -11.72
CA LEU A 65 4.77 -2.25 -10.27
C LEU A 65 5.67 -3.35 -9.70
N SER A 66 6.56 -2.97 -8.79
CA SER A 66 7.46 -3.87 -8.07
C SER A 66 7.36 -3.64 -6.58
N ASP A 67 7.55 -4.69 -5.79
CA ASP A 67 7.52 -4.62 -4.33
C ASP A 67 8.71 -3.78 -3.84
N LEU A 68 8.41 -2.72 -3.09
CA LEU A 68 9.40 -1.76 -2.56
C LEU A 68 9.70 -2.03 -1.09
N ALA A 69 8.66 -2.22 -0.27
CA ALA A 69 8.81 -2.43 1.17
C ALA A 69 7.63 -3.19 1.76
N VAL A 70 7.88 -3.88 2.87
CA VAL A 70 6.84 -4.54 3.69
C VAL A 70 6.60 -3.69 4.93
N VAL A 71 5.33 -3.42 5.24
CA VAL A 71 4.90 -2.65 6.42
C VAL A 71 4.01 -3.52 7.30
N GLN A 72 4.38 -3.64 8.57
CA GLN A 72 3.63 -4.45 9.52
C GLN A 72 2.36 -3.72 9.97
N PRO A 73 1.26 -4.46 10.23
CA PRO A 73 0.03 -3.87 10.70
C PRO A 73 0.16 -3.40 12.15
N GLU A 74 -0.44 -2.26 12.45
CA GLU A 74 -0.58 -1.68 13.78
C GLU A 74 -1.96 -1.96 14.39
N GLY A 75 -2.95 -2.35 13.57
CA GLY A 75 -4.31 -2.65 13.99
C GLY A 75 -5.38 -1.79 13.30
N SER A 76 -6.63 -1.99 13.68
CA SER A 76 -7.76 -1.24 13.12
C SER A 76 -7.72 0.25 13.53
N ASN A 77 -8.15 1.14 12.63
CA ASN A 77 -8.10 2.61 12.79
C ASN A 77 -6.67 3.19 12.85
N SER A 78 -5.74 2.58 12.14
CA SER A 78 -4.35 2.99 12.12
C SER A 78 -4.02 3.90 10.93
N PHE A 79 -3.04 4.77 11.15
CA PHE A 79 -2.49 5.66 10.14
C PHE A 79 -1.03 5.28 9.89
N TYR A 80 -0.71 5.05 8.63
CA TYR A 80 0.60 4.60 8.20
C TYR A 80 1.29 5.66 7.36
N GLU A 81 2.60 5.76 7.54
CA GLU A 81 3.47 6.58 6.72
C GLU A 81 4.68 5.75 6.27
N PHE A 82 4.97 5.81 4.98
CA PHE A 82 6.15 5.21 4.37
C PHE A 82 6.91 6.25 3.56
N VAL A 83 8.21 6.35 3.79
CA VAL A 83 9.09 7.29 3.10
C VAL A 83 9.93 6.53 2.07
N ASP A 84 9.69 6.80 0.79
CA ASP A 84 10.55 6.32 -0.29
C ASP A 84 11.76 7.25 -0.46
N GLU A 85 12.85 6.89 0.21
CA GLU A 85 14.14 7.57 0.09
C GLU A 85 14.91 7.20 -1.19
N SER A 86 14.45 6.23 -1.98
CA SER A 86 15.14 5.84 -3.21
C SER A 86 14.67 6.61 -4.45
N ALA A 87 13.64 7.45 -4.29
CA ALA A 87 13.07 8.27 -5.36
C ALA A 87 14.06 9.30 -5.95
N TYR A 88 15.02 9.84 -5.17
CA TYR A 88 15.99 10.80 -5.70
C TYR A 88 16.96 10.22 -6.76
N LYS A 89 17.16 8.89 -6.74
CA LYS A 89 18.16 8.19 -7.55
C LYS A 89 17.69 7.90 -8.97
N ALA A 90 16.39 7.86 -9.20
CA ALA A 90 15.85 7.59 -10.52
C ALA A 90 15.69 8.90 -11.29
N ASN A 91 16.02 8.86 -12.59
CA ASN A 91 15.81 9.97 -13.52
C ASN A 91 14.32 10.20 -13.84
N ASP A 92 13.45 9.39 -13.26
CA ASP A 92 12.01 9.48 -13.47
C ASP A 92 11.44 10.61 -12.60
N ALA A 93 10.72 11.51 -13.25
CA ALA A 93 9.96 12.57 -12.59
C ALA A 93 8.56 12.09 -12.18
N PHE A 94 8.17 10.86 -12.53
CA PHE A 94 6.82 10.36 -12.34
C PHE A 94 6.84 8.97 -11.74
N TYR A 95 6.11 8.80 -10.65
CA TYR A 95 6.02 7.54 -9.92
C TYR A 95 4.57 7.15 -9.70
N VAL A 96 4.34 5.84 -9.72
CA VAL A 96 3.06 5.20 -9.44
C VAL A 96 3.23 4.30 -8.24
N TYR A 97 2.28 4.37 -7.29
CA TYR A 97 2.25 3.59 -6.08
C TYR A 97 0.93 2.84 -5.92
N GLN A 98 1.03 1.68 -5.29
CA GLN A 98 -0.11 0.86 -4.88
C GLN A 98 0.23 0.15 -3.57
N ILE A 99 -0.76 -0.11 -2.73
CA ILE A 99 -0.60 -0.95 -1.55
C ILE A 99 -1.22 -2.30 -1.84
N LYS A 100 -0.42 -3.36 -1.74
CA LYS A 100 -0.89 -4.75 -1.69
C LYS A 100 -1.12 -5.10 -0.23
N ILE A 101 -2.24 -5.73 0.02
CA ILE A 101 -2.74 -6.14 1.32
C ILE A 101 -2.65 -7.67 1.31
N VAL A 102 -1.85 -8.23 2.21
CA VAL A 102 -1.60 -9.67 2.29
C VAL A 102 -2.23 -10.18 3.57
N ASP A 103 -3.20 -11.07 3.43
CA ASP A 103 -3.90 -11.68 4.57
C ASP A 103 -3.11 -12.88 5.14
N VAL A 104 -3.50 -13.33 6.34
CA VAL A 104 -2.83 -14.44 7.04
C VAL A 104 -2.94 -15.76 6.27
N ASP A 105 -4.03 -15.95 5.52
CA ASP A 105 -4.24 -17.10 4.64
C ASP A 105 -3.51 -16.99 3.29
N GLY A 106 -2.83 -15.87 3.04
CA GLY A 106 -2.10 -15.60 1.81
C GLY A 106 -2.95 -14.98 0.70
N THR A 107 -4.23 -14.65 0.95
CA THR A 107 -5.05 -13.89 0.02
C THR A 107 -4.44 -12.51 -0.18
N GLU A 108 -4.36 -12.07 -1.44
CA GLU A 108 -3.84 -10.76 -1.79
C GLU A 108 -4.98 -9.89 -2.33
N SER A 109 -5.07 -8.67 -1.80
CA SER A 109 -5.93 -7.62 -2.35
C SER A 109 -5.13 -6.34 -2.56
N PHE A 110 -5.65 -5.43 -3.36
CA PHE A 110 -4.90 -4.25 -3.81
C PHE A 110 -5.70 -2.98 -3.63
N SER A 111 -5.01 -1.90 -3.24
CA SER A 111 -5.58 -0.56 -3.18
C SER A 111 -5.80 0.01 -4.58
N LYS A 112 -6.45 1.19 -4.61
CA LYS A 112 -6.36 2.08 -5.77
C LYS A 112 -4.89 2.43 -6.06
N VAL A 113 -4.60 2.62 -7.33
CA VAL A 113 -3.29 3.09 -7.80
C VAL A 113 -3.27 4.61 -7.77
N ILE A 114 -2.23 5.19 -7.16
CA ILE A 114 -2.01 6.63 -7.09
C ILE A 114 -0.70 7.00 -7.78
N SER A 115 -0.58 8.25 -8.22
CA SER A 115 0.58 8.75 -8.95
C SER A 115 1.05 10.07 -8.38
N VAL A 116 2.35 10.32 -8.48
CA VAL A 116 2.99 11.54 -7.97
C VAL A 116 4.06 12.01 -8.95
N ASP A 117 4.07 13.31 -9.21
CA ASP A 117 5.15 14.00 -9.91
C ASP A 117 6.20 14.42 -8.86
N HIS A 118 7.44 13.96 -9.04
CA HIS A 118 8.56 14.17 -8.13
C HIS A 118 9.68 14.91 -8.86
N ARG A 119 9.67 16.23 -8.72
CA ARG A 119 10.68 17.12 -9.31
C ARG A 119 11.63 17.60 -8.23
N VAL A 120 12.78 16.94 -8.13
CA VAL A 120 13.87 17.40 -7.25
C VAL A 120 14.57 18.57 -7.94
N SER A 121 14.82 19.67 -7.23
CA SER A 121 15.49 20.85 -7.80
C SER A 121 16.91 20.52 -8.29
N ASP A 122 17.19 20.71 -9.59
CA ASP A 122 18.46 20.36 -10.23
C ASP A 122 19.69 21.09 -9.64
N VAL A 123 19.46 22.28 -9.07
CA VAL A 123 20.49 23.09 -8.41
C VAL A 123 21.20 22.28 -7.31
N LYS A 124 20.44 21.52 -6.50
CA LYS A 124 21.00 20.73 -5.39
C LYS A 124 21.90 19.58 -5.87
N ARG A 125 21.61 19.00 -7.04
CA ARG A 125 22.41 17.92 -7.65
C ARG A 125 23.75 18.42 -8.20
N THR A 126 23.79 19.61 -8.80
CA THR A 126 25.02 20.13 -9.43
C THR A 126 26.05 20.65 -8.44
N TRP A 127 25.63 21.17 -7.28
CA TRP A 127 26.55 21.63 -6.23
C TRP A 127 27.45 20.53 -5.67
N GLY A 128 26.93 19.30 -5.52
CA GLY A 128 27.73 18.15 -5.07
C GLY A 128 28.83 17.77 -6.06
N SER A 129 28.51 17.74 -7.35
CA SER A 129 29.46 17.43 -8.43
C SER A 129 30.52 18.51 -8.61
N ILE A 130 30.14 19.79 -8.54
CA ILE A 130 31.07 20.92 -8.66
C ILE A 130 32.06 20.94 -7.49
N LYS A 131 31.60 20.67 -6.27
CA LYS A 131 32.49 20.63 -5.09
C LYS A 131 33.54 19.51 -5.17
N ALA A 132 33.26 18.41 -5.86
CA ALA A 132 34.18 17.30 -6.08
C ALA A 132 35.28 17.59 -7.13
N LEU A 133 35.16 18.68 -7.90
CA LEU A 133 36.12 19.09 -8.92
C LEU A 133 37.22 20.04 -8.41
N PHE A 134 37.05 20.61 -7.21
CA PHE A 134 37.99 21.56 -6.61
C PHE A 134 38.77 20.94 -5.43
N ARG A 135 39.00 19.63 -5.47
CA ARG A 135 39.88 18.91 -4.53
C ARG A 135 41.12 18.39 -5.22
#